data_AF-A0A848LV09-F1
#
_entry.id   AF-A0A848LV09-F1
#
_cell.length_a   1.000
_cell.length_b   1.000
_cell.length_c   1.000
_cell.angle_alpha   90.00
_cell.angle_beta   90.00
_cell.angle_gamma   90.00
#
_symmetry.space_group_name_H-M   'P 1'
#
loop_
_entity.id
_entity.type
_entity.pdbx_description
1 polymer ?
#
loop_
_entity_poly.entity_id
_entity_poly.type
_entity_poly.pdbx_seq_one_letter_code
_entity_poly.pdbx_strand_id
1 'polypeptide(L)'
;MNPIVHGELAWLAAQGLRERRDRILVTCAGLAPDLDGLTLLAGEEWYGRYHHVLFHGYVGAFVTVAVCTALARQRAWVAGLSLLAFHLHIVCDLAGSGPGWPIHYWWPTSMREWFWDGQWDLASWQNSVIGLAVTLTCLACALRFRRTFVEVFSARWDAEVTRTLRRRFLGEVEANGPTTPPAAS
;
A
#
# COMPACT_ATOMS: atom_id res chain seq x y z
N MET A 1 -6.62 4.05 -9.80
CA MET A 1 -7.17 2.97 -8.93
C MET A 1 -7.45 3.55 -7.53
N ASN A 2 -8.22 2.89 -6.67
CA ASN A 2 -8.52 3.44 -5.32
C ASN A 2 -7.25 3.42 -4.43
N PRO A 3 -6.92 4.50 -3.70
CA PRO A 3 -5.80 4.58 -2.74
C PRO A 3 -5.69 3.42 -1.75
N ILE A 4 -6.83 2.90 -1.28
CA ILE A 4 -6.87 1.75 -0.38
C ILE A 4 -6.20 0.54 -1.03
N VAL A 5 -6.48 0.28 -2.31
CA VAL A 5 -5.95 -0.86 -3.06
C VAL A 5 -4.44 -0.69 -3.29
N HIS A 6 -3.97 0.54 -3.54
CA HIS A 6 -2.52 0.84 -3.63
C HIS A 6 -1.80 0.48 -2.32
N GLY A 7 -2.38 0.91 -1.19
CA GLY A 7 -1.87 0.57 0.14
C GLY A 7 -1.85 -0.94 0.40
N GLU A 8 -2.95 -1.64 0.10
CA GLU A 8 -3.06 -3.09 0.28
C GLU A 8 -2.07 -3.86 -0.60
N LEU A 9 -1.92 -3.50 -1.87
CA LEU A 9 -0.92 -4.09 -2.79
C LEU A 9 0.51 -3.89 -2.27
N ALA A 10 0.84 -2.68 -1.83
CA ALA A 10 2.15 -2.37 -1.26
C ALA A 10 2.42 -3.17 0.01
N TRP A 11 1.42 -3.31 0.87
CA TRP A 11 1.53 -4.16 2.06
C TRP A 11 1.70 -5.64 1.71
N LEU A 12 1.01 -6.15 0.68
CA LEU A 12 1.18 -7.53 0.20
C LEU A 12 2.60 -7.77 -0.33
N ALA A 13 3.18 -6.81 -1.06
CA ALA A 13 4.58 -6.90 -1.50
C ALA A 13 5.56 -6.97 -0.33
N ALA A 14 5.18 -6.42 0.83
CA ALA A 14 6.02 -6.32 2.01
C ALA A 14 6.06 -7.59 2.89
N GLN A 15 5.28 -8.64 2.59
CA GLN A 15 5.09 -9.77 3.52
C GLN A 15 6.38 -10.58 3.82
N GLY A 16 7.43 -10.46 3.00
CA GLY A 16 8.74 -11.06 3.30
C GLY A 16 9.47 -10.39 4.47
N LEU A 17 9.11 -9.18 4.85
CA LEU A 17 9.81 -8.40 5.88
C LEU A 17 9.46 -8.87 7.29
N ARG A 18 10.51 -9.02 8.11
CA ARG A 18 10.40 -9.43 9.53
C ARG A 18 9.70 -8.37 10.39
N GLU A 19 10.19 -7.13 10.32
CA GLU A 19 9.72 -6.04 11.16
C GLU A 19 8.38 -5.46 10.68
N ARG A 20 7.41 -5.30 11.60
CA ARG A 20 6.14 -4.62 11.29
C ARG A 20 6.37 -3.20 10.77
N ARG A 21 7.32 -2.49 11.38
CA ARG A 21 7.70 -1.14 10.96
C ARG A 21 8.15 -1.10 9.50
N ASP A 22 8.99 -2.04 9.09
CA ASP A 22 9.49 -2.09 7.72
C ASP A 22 8.36 -2.38 6.72
N ARG A 23 7.39 -3.25 7.09
CA ARG A 23 6.18 -3.47 6.27
C ARG A 23 5.37 -2.21 6.09
N ILE A 24 5.15 -1.46 7.17
CA ILE A 24 4.43 -0.18 7.12
C ILE A 24 5.19 0.84 6.26
N LEU A 25 6.52 0.90 6.33
CA LEU A 25 7.31 1.79 5.46
C LEU A 25 7.14 1.47 3.97
N VAL A 26 7.05 0.19 3.61
CA VAL A 26 6.75 -0.22 2.22
C VAL A 26 5.31 0.12 1.84
N THR A 27 4.33 -0.08 2.74
CA THR A 27 2.95 0.37 2.53
C THR A 27 2.86 1.87 2.29
N CYS A 28 3.54 2.68 3.12
CA CYS A 28 3.61 4.13 2.95
C CYS A 28 4.28 4.52 1.62
N ALA A 29 5.27 3.75 1.15
CA ALA A 29 5.89 4.02 -0.14
C ALA A 29 4.93 3.80 -1.32
N GLY A 30 4.05 2.81 -1.22
CA GLY A 30 2.99 2.60 -2.21
C GLY A 30 1.91 3.68 -2.18
N LEU A 31 1.66 4.32 -1.03
CA LEU A 31 0.70 5.43 -0.90
C LEU A 31 1.32 6.81 -1.17
N ALA A 32 2.64 6.90 -1.30
CA ALA A 32 3.33 8.17 -1.46
C ALA A 32 2.90 8.95 -2.72
N PRO A 33 2.67 8.30 -3.89
CA PRO A 33 2.19 9.03 -5.07
C PRO A 33 0.82 9.71 -4.85
N ASP A 34 -0.08 9.10 -4.07
CA ASP A 34 -1.41 9.67 -3.76
C ASP A 34 -1.35 10.99 -2.98
N LEU A 35 -0.19 11.38 -2.43
CA LEU A 35 -0.01 12.69 -1.80
C LEU A 35 -0.26 13.85 -2.79
N ASP A 36 -0.12 13.60 -4.08
CA ASP A 36 -0.55 14.52 -5.13
C ASP A 36 -2.05 14.87 -5.01
N GLY A 37 -2.87 13.98 -4.47
CA GLY A 37 -4.30 14.20 -4.23
C GLY A 37 -4.61 15.31 -3.23
N LEU A 38 -3.64 15.70 -2.39
CA LEU A 38 -3.80 16.84 -1.47
C LEU A 38 -4.02 18.17 -2.22
N THR A 39 -3.63 18.25 -3.49
CA THR A 39 -3.91 19.41 -4.36
C THR A 39 -5.41 19.65 -4.56
N LEU A 40 -6.27 18.65 -4.32
CA LEU A 40 -7.72 18.82 -4.29
C LEU A 40 -8.19 19.81 -3.21
N LEU A 41 -7.43 19.95 -2.11
CA LEU A 41 -7.71 20.95 -1.08
C LEU A 41 -7.58 22.40 -1.60
N ALA A 42 -6.86 22.59 -2.72
CA ALA A 42 -6.74 23.87 -3.41
C ALA A 42 -7.75 24.02 -4.57
N GLY A 43 -8.62 23.03 -4.81
CA GLY A 43 -9.67 23.04 -5.83
C GLY A 43 -9.45 22.02 -6.96
N GLU A 44 -10.53 21.73 -7.69
CA GLU A 44 -10.53 20.72 -8.77
C GLU A 44 -9.55 21.05 -9.91
N GLU A 45 -9.36 22.33 -10.21
CA GLU A 45 -8.39 22.78 -11.22
C GLU A 45 -6.95 22.42 -10.81
N TRP A 46 -6.60 22.65 -9.55
CA TRP A 46 -5.28 22.32 -9.01
C TRP A 46 -5.07 20.81 -8.95
N TYR A 47 -6.11 20.08 -8.57
CA TYR A 47 -6.12 18.62 -8.63
C TYR A 47 -5.82 18.12 -10.05
N GLY A 48 -6.63 18.51 -11.04
CA GLY A 48 -6.43 18.06 -12.42
C GLY A 48 -5.05 18.41 -12.98
N ARG A 49 -4.50 19.56 -12.59
CA ARG A 49 -3.20 20.03 -13.06
C ARG A 49 -2.00 19.31 -12.44
N TYR A 50 -2.09 18.87 -11.18
CA TYR A 50 -0.93 18.38 -10.43
C TYR A 50 -1.03 16.93 -9.95
N HIS A 51 -2.21 16.30 -10.03
CA HIS A 51 -2.45 14.99 -9.40
C HIS A 51 -1.56 13.84 -9.91
N HIS A 52 -1.05 13.91 -11.14
CA HIS A 52 -0.09 12.93 -11.69
C HIS A 52 1.25 13.58 -12.10
N VAL A 53 1.64 14.63 -11.37
CA VAL A 53 2.84 15.44 -11.70
C VAL A 53 3.84 15.45 -10.55
N LEU A 54 3.44 15.83 -9.33
CA LEU A 54 4.44 16.18 -8.30
C LEU A 54 5.08 14.93 -7.67
N PHE A 55 4.29 13.92 -7.31
CA PHE A 55 4.71 12.68 -6.65
C PHE A 55 4.62 11.44 -7.54
N HIS A 56 4.03 11.52 -8.74
CA HIS A 56 3.97 10.40 -9.71
C HIS A 56 5.20 10.28 -10.64
N GLY A 57 6.33 10.90 -10.27
CA GLY A 57 7.56 10.91 -11.06
C GLY A 57 8.77 10.29 -10.38
N TYR A 58 9.89 10.21 -11.11
CA TYR A 58 11.15 9.64 -10.60
C TYR A 58 11.67 10.37 -9.36
N VAL A 59 11.44 11.69 -9.25
CA VAL A 59 11.82 12.47 -8.05
C VAL A 59 11.03 11.98 -6.84
N GLY A 60 9.70 11.80 -6.99
CA GLY A 60 8.85 11.21 -5.96
C GLY A 60 9.34 9.82 -5.55
N ALA A 61 9.76 8.99 -6.51
CA ALA A 61 10.30 7.66 -6.25
C ALA A 61 11.57 7.74 -5.39
N PHE A 62 12.54 8.58 -5.77
CA PHE A 62 13.80 8.73 -5.05
C PHE A 62 13.61 9.26 -3.63
N VAL A 63 12.79 10.30 -3.46
CA VAL A 63 12.50 10.87 -2.13
C VAL A 63 11.84 9.82 -1.25
N THR A 64 10.83 9.12 -1.76
CA THR A 64 10.11 8.07 -1.03
C THR A 64 11.05 6.95 -0.60
N VAL A 65 11.84 6.42 -1.53
CA VAL A 65 12.81 5.35 -1.25
C VAL A 65 13.85 5.81 -0.24
N ALA A 66 14.38 7.03 -0.37
CA ALA A 66 15.37 7.56 0.55
C ALA A 66 14.82 7.67 1.99
N VAL A 67 13.62 8.24 2.14
CA VAL A 67 12.95 8.37 3.45
C VAL A 67 12.66 7.01 4.06
N CYS A 68 12.04 6.09 3.32
CA CYS A 68 11.73 4.75 3.83
C CYS A 68 13.00 3.98 4.20
N THR A 69 14.06 4.07 3.39
CA THR A 69 15.34 3.41 3.65
C THR A 69 16.04 3.98 4.89
N ALA A 70 16.03 5.30 5.07
CA ALA A 70 16.62 5.94 6.23
C ALA A 70 15.94 5.49 7.54
N LEU A 71 14.63 5.27 7.48
CA LEU A 71 13.83 4.79 8.60
C LEU A 71 13.90 3.27 8.77
N ALA A 72 14.27 2.49 7.75
CA ALA A 72 14.20 1.03 7.81
C ALA A 72 15.17 0.36 8.79
N ARG A 73 14.77 -0.80 9.32
CA ARG A 73 15.68 -1.77 9.95
C ARG A 73 16.36 -2.64 8.90
N GLN A 74 15.59 -3.21 7.96
CA GLN A 74 16.10 -4.00 6.84
C GLN A 74 16.31 -3.13 5.60
N ARG A 75 17.27 -2.19 5.69
CA ARG A 75 17.46 -1.08 4.72
C ARG A 75 17.44 -1.51 3.25
N ALA A 76 18.22 -2.52 2.87
CA ALA A 76 18.32 -2.95 1.47
C ALA A 76 16.98 -3.50 0.93
N TRP A 77 16.30 -4.31 1.74
CA TRP A 77 15.00 -4.88 1.37
C TRP A 77 13.91 -3.81 1.31
N VAL A 78 13.88 -2.89 2.29
CA VAL A 78 12.92 -1.78 2.27
C VAL A 78 13.18 -0.86 1.07
N ALA A 79 14.44 -0.56 0.73
CA ALA A 79 14.75 0.23 -0.45
C ALA A 79 14.17 -0.40 -1.73
N GLY A 80 14.45 -1.68 -1.96
CA GLY A 80 13.97 -2.40 -3.14
C GLY A 80 12.44 -2.55 -3.16
N LEU A 81 11.83 -2.89 -2.03
CA LEU A 81 10.38 -3.07 -1.94
C LEU A 81 9.61 -1.75 -1.98
N SER A 82 10.15 -0.66 -1.43
CA SER A 82 9.58 0.68 -1.57
C SER A 82 9.63 1.15 -3.02
N LEU A 83 10.74 0.89 -3.73
CA LEU A 83 10.83 1.19 -5.15
C LEU A 83 9.80 0.39 -5.94
N LEU A 84 9.68 -0.91 -5.66
CA LEU A 84 8.68 -1.79 -6.28
C LEU A 84 7.25 -1.31 -6.00
N ALA A 85 6.91 -1.03 -4.74
CA ALA A 85 5.58 -0.60 -4.34
C ALA A 85 5.18 0.74 -4.99
N PHE A 86 6.11 1.69 -5.03
CA PHE A 86 5.89 2.98 -5.70
C PHE A 86 5.64 2.82 -7.20
N HIS A 87 6.38 1.94 -7.89
CA HIS A 87 6.16 1.70 -9.31
C HIS A 87 4.91 0.86 -9.57
N LEU A 88 4.55 -0.05 -8.66
CA LEU A 88 3.29 -0.78 -8.72
C LEU A 88 2.10 0.17 -8.66
N HIS A 89 2.15 1.17 -7.77
CA HIS A 89 1.17 2.28 -7.75
C HIS A 89 1.07 2.95 -9.12
N ILE A 90 2.20 3.40 -9.70
CA ILE A 90 2.24 4.06 -11.01
C ILE A 90 1.62 3.19 -12.09
N VAL A 91 1.91 1.89 -12.11
CA VAL A 91 1.32 0.96 -13.09
C VAL A 91 -0.19 0.85 -12.92
N CYS A 92 -0.67 0.78 -11.67
CA CYS A 92 -2.09 0.73 -11.39
C CYS A 92 -2.83 2.00 -11.81
N ASP A 93 -2.23 3.18 -11.66
CA ASP A 93 -2.83 4.44 -12.12
C ASP A 93 -2.66 4.67 -13.62
N LEU A 94 -1.56 4.20 -14.21
CA LEU A 94 -1.40 4.19 -15.67
C LEU A 94 -2.50 3.36 -16.32
N ALA A 95 -2.93 2.26 -15.69
CA ALA A 95 -3.96 1.38 -16.23
C ALA A 95 -5.39 1.79 -15.86
N GLY A 96 -5.62 2.21 -14.61
CA GLY A 96 -6.96 2.28 -14.04
C GLY A 96 -7.32 3.62 -13.40
N SER A 97 -6.71 4.73 -13.81
CA SER A 97 -7.14 6.09 -13.43
C SER A 97 -8.17 6.67 -14.40
N GLY A 98 -8.13 6.26 -15.67
CA GLY A 98 -9.08 6.67 -16.71
C GLY A 98 -8.37 6.96 -18.04
N PRO A 99 -9.05 6.76 -19.19
CA PRO A 99 -8.50 7.14 -20.48
C PRO A 99 -8.19 8.65 -20.55
N GLY A 100 -7.04 9.00 -21.11
CA GLY A 100 -6.64 10.40 -21.30
C GLY A 100 -6.13 11.08 -20.03
N TRP A 101 -5.84 10.33 -18.96
CA TRP A 101 -5.20 10.84 -17.76
C TRP A 101 -3.74 10.33 -17.67
N PRO A 102 -2.78 11.06 -18.26
CA PRO A 102 -1.39 10.60 -18.35
C PRO A 102 -0.65 10.73 -17.02
N ILE A 103 0.52 10.07 -16.96
CA ILE A 103 1.51 10.25 -15.90
C ILE A 103 2.69 11.03 -16.44
N HIS A 104 3.15 12.06 -15.72
CA HIS A 104 4.33 12.84 -16.08
C HIS A 104 5.58 12.33 -15.37
N TYR A 105 5.96 11.08 -15.66
CA TYR A 105 7.01 10.37 -14.90
C TYR A 105 8.35 11.12 -14.83
N TRP A 106 8.68 11.87 -15.89
CA TRP A 106 9.94 12.61 -16.02
C TRP A 106 9.90 14.03 -15.47
N TRP A 107 8.83 14.46 -14.81
CA TRP A 107 8.81 15.75 -14.15
C TRP A 107 9.85 15.79 -13.00
N PRO A 108 10.60 16.90 -12.79
CA PRO A 108 10.50 18.21 -13.44
C PRO A 108 11.39 18.39 -14.69
N THR A 109 12.13 17.37 -15.13
CA THR A 109 13.05 17.52 -16.28
C THR A 109 12.33 17.46 -17.63
N SER A 110 11.13 16.88 -17.68
CA SER A 110 10.28 16.85 -18.87
C SER A 110 8.81 16.72 -18.50
N MET A 111 7.95 17.41 -19.26
CA MET A 111 6.48 17.26 -19.19
C MET A 111 5.97 16.12 -20.08
N ARG A 112 6.85 15.26 -20.62
CA ARG A 112 6.44 14.13 -21.48
C ARG A 112 5.39 13.28 -20.78
N GLU A 113 4.25 13.14 -21.43
CA GLU A 113 3.14 12.29 -21.02
C GLU A 113 3.46 10.82 -21.25
N TRP A 114 3.18 10.00 -20.24
CA TRP A 114 3.15 8.55 -20.36
C TRP A 114 1.70 8.09 -20.29
N PHE A 115 1.28 7.37 -21.32
CA PHE A 115 -0.07 6.85 -21.49
C PHE A 115 -0.01 5.39 -21.92
N TRP A 116 -1.14 4.70 -21.77
CA TRP A 116 -1.34 3.36 -22.31
C TRP A 116 -2.73 3.28 -22.94
N ASP A 117 -2.81 2.88 -24.20
CA ASP A 117 -4.08 2.83 -24.94
C ASP A 117 -5.09 1.82 -24.36
N GLY A 118 -4.63 0.90 -23.49
CA GLY A 118 -5.47 -0.06 -22.79
C GLY A 118 -6.06 0.43 -21.46
N GLN A 119 -5.98 1.74 -21.18
CA GLN A 119 -6.55 2.36 -20.00
C GLN A 119 -8.05 2.07 -19.83
N TRP A 120 -8.49 1.94 -18.58
CA TRP A 120 -9.90 1.82 -18.21
C TRP A 120 -10.28 2.86 -17.15
N ASP A 121 -11.58 3.15 -17.07
CA ASP A 121 -12.13 4.14 -16.14
C ASP A 121 -11.82 3.79 -14.68
N LEU A 122 -11.65 4.83 -13.85
CA LEU A 122 -11.49 4.65 -12.41
C LEU A 122 -12.65 3.84 -11.80
N ALA A 123 -13.88 4.16 -12.17
CA ALA A 123 -15.09 3.47 -11.74
C ALA A 123 -15.45 2.30 -12.67
N SER A 124 -14.55 1.32 -12.77
CA SER A 124 -14.69 0.16 -13.65
C SER A 124 -14.82 -1.17 -12.88
N TRP A 125 -15.31 -2.21 -13.58
CA TRP A 125 -15.38 -3.55 -13.01
C TRP A 125 -13.98 -4.13 -12.77
N GLN A 126 -12.98 -3.79 -13.59
CA GLN A 126 -11.59 -4.20 -13.44
C GLN A 126 -11.05 -3.77 -12.07
N ASN A 127 -11.15 -2.47 -11.76
CA ASN A 127 -10.72 -1.93 -10.47
C ASN A 127 -11.50 -2.55 -9.30
N SER A 128 -12.79 -2.82 -9.49
CA SER A 128 -13.63 -3.46 -8.46
C SER A 128 -13.19 -4.89 -8.16
N VAL A 129 -12.92 -5.69 -9.19
CA VAL A 129 -12.45 -7.08 -9.05
C VAL A 129 -11.03 -7.12 -8.46
N ILE A 130 -10.13 -6.26 -8.92
CA ILE A 130 -8.77 -6.15 -8.38
C ILE A 130 -8.83 -5.77 -6.90
N GLY A 131 -9.60 -4.74 -6.54
CA GLY A 131 -9.76 -4.31 -5.15
C GLY A 131 -10.28 -5.44 -4.26
N LEU A 132 -11.36 -6.12 -4.66
CA LEU A 132 -11.90 -7.25 -3.91
C LEU A 132 -10.86 -8.37 -3.74
N ALA A 133 -10.17 -8.75 -4.81
CA ALA A 133 -9.16 -9.82 -4.77
C ALA A 133 -7.99 -9.45 -3.84
N VAL A 134 -7.52 -8.20 -3.88
CA VAL A 134 -6.45 -7.70 -3.04
C VAL A 134 -6.87 -7.68 -1.57
N THR A 135 -8.03 -7.13 -1.23
CA THR A 135 -8.55 -7.12 0.14
C THR A 135 -8.72 -8.54 0.69
N LEU A 136 -9.28 -9.48 -0.10
CA LEU A 136 -9.39 -10.88 0.30
C LEU A 136 -8.03 -11.53 0.52
N THR A 137 -7.03 -11.20 -0.30
CA THR A 137 -5.65 -11.70 -0.12
C THR A 137 -5.00 -11.14 1.14
N CYS A 138 -5.26 -9.87 1.47
CA CYS A 138 -4.83 -9.26 2.73
C CYS A 138 -5.41 -9.97 3.95
N LEU A 139 -6.69 -10.37 3.89
CA LEU A 139 -7.32 -11.18 4.93
C LEU A 139 -6.75 -12.61 4.96
N ALA A 140 -6.54 -13.23 3.80
CA ALA A 140 -5.97 -14.57 3.70
C ALA A 140 -4.54 -14.67 4.28
N CYS A 141 -3.80 -13.55 4.33
CA CYS A 141 -2.51 -13.50 5.01
C CYS A 141 -2.59 -13.89 6.50
N ALA A 142 -3.75 -13.76 7.16
CA ALA A 142 -3.94 -14.28 8.52
C ALA A 142 -3.65 -15.78 8.62
N LEU A 143 -3.95 -16.55 7.57
CA LEU A 143 -3.82 -18.01 7.55
C LEU A 143 -2.36 -18.47 7.42
N ARG A 144 -1.53 -17.73 6.69
CA ARG A 144 -0.12 -18.10 6.45
C ARG A 144 0.90 -17.29 7.27
N PHE A 145 0.64 -16.01 7.44
CA PHE A 145 1.55 -15.03 8.04
C PHE A 145 1.13 -14.57 9.44
N ARG A 146 -0.06 -14.98 9.92
CA ARG A 146 -0.64 -14.57 11.21
C ARG A 146 -0.70 -13.05 11.39
N ARG A 147 -1.04 -12.34 10.31
CA ARG A 147 -1.25 -10.89 10.26
C ARG A 147 -2.12 -10.52 9.06
N THR A 148 -2.78 -9.38 9.12
CA THR A 148 -3.57 -8.79 8.04
C THR A 148 -3.18 -7.33 7.81
N PHE A 149 -3.75 -6.70 6.79
CA PHE A 149 -3.55 -5.26 6.53
C PHE A 149 -3.97 -4.38 7.72
N VAL A 150 -4.84 -4.86 8.60
CA VAL A 150 -5.25 -4.16 9.83
C VAL A 150 -4.06 -3.84 10.73
N GLU A 151 -2.95 -4.59 10.61
CA GLU A 151 -1.73 -4.31 11.36
C GLU A 151 -1.20 -2.89 11.11
N VAL A 152 -1.48 -2.27 9.96
CA VAL A 152 -1.06 -0.90 9.66
C VAL A 152 -1.66 0.10 10.65
N PHE A 153 -2.92 -0.12 11.05
CA PHE A 153 -3.65 0.76 11.97
C PHE A 153 -3.44 0.39 13.43
N SER A 154 -3.51 -0.90 13.76
CA SER A 154 -3.43 -1.36 15.15
C SER A 154 -3.02 -2.82 15.25
N ALA A 155 -1.92 -3.08 15.96
CA ALA A 155 -1.47 -4.44 16.25
C ALA A 155 -2.49 -5.23 17.10
N ARG A 156 -3.23 -4.54 17.98
CA ARG A 156 -4.28 -5.17 18.79
C ARG A 156 -5.42 -5.66 17.90
N TRP A 157 -5.94 -4.80 17.02
CA TRP A 157 -7.05 -5.18 16.15
C TRP A 157 -6.63 -6.25 15.14
N ASP A 158 -5.41 -6.17 14.62
CA ASP A 158 -4.88 -7.20 13.73
C ASP A 158 -4.82 -8.58 14.38
N ALA A 159 -4.44 -8.65 15.66
CA ALA A 159 -4.45 -9.89 16.42
C ALA A 159 -5.88 -10.46 16.59
N GLU A 160 -6.88 -9.60 16.84
CA GLU A 160 -8.29 -10.01 16.93
C GLU A 160 -8.82 -10.55 15.59
N VAL A 161 -8.55 -9.83 14.50
CA VAL A 161 -8.97 -10.23 13.15
C VAL A 161 -8.29 -11.53 12.74
N THR A 162 -6.97 -11.62 12.93
CA THR A 162 -6.19 -12.84 12.64
C THR A 162 -6.74 -14.01 13.44
N ARG A 163 -6.99 -13.84 14.74
CA ARG A 163 -7.56 -14.92 15.59
C ARG A 163 -8.91 -15.37 15.08
N THR A 164 -9.79 -14.44 14.73
CA THR A 164 -11.14 -14.72 14.23
C THR A 164 -11.07 -15.52 12.93
N LEU A 165 -10.25 -15.09 11.97
CA LEU A 165 -10.09 -15.78 10.68
C LEU A 165 -9.48 -17.18 10.86
N ARG A 166 -8.45 -17.32 11.67
CA ARG A 166 -7.81 -18.63 11.91
C ARG A 166 -8.72 -19.60 12.66
N ARG A 167 -9.49 -19.12 13.64
CA ARG A 167 -10.52 -19.93 14.32
C ARG A 167 -11.56 -20.41 13.31
N ARG A 168 -12.04 -19.52 12.44
CA ARG A 168 -13.08 -19.81 11.46
C ARG A 168 -12.63 -20.79 10.37
N PHE A 169 -11.42 -20.62 9.83
CA PHE A 169 -10.97 -21.35 8.65
C PHE A 169 -9.98 -22.48 8.93
N LEU A 170 -9.26 -22.46 10.05
CA LEU A 170 -8.30 -23.50 10.44
C LEU A 170 -8.72 -24.27 11.71
N GLY A 171 -9.82 -23.88 12.36
CA GLY A 171 -10.28 -24.54 13.58
C GLY A 171 -9.35 -24.36 14.78
N GLU A 172 -8.48 -23.32 14.78
CA GLU A 172 -7.60 -23.06 15.92
C GLU A 172 -8.43 -22.71 17.16
N VAL A 173 -8.34 -23.58 18.18
CA VAL A 173 -8.96 -23.38 19.50
C VAL A 173 -8.01 -22.58 20.37
N GLU A 174 -8.56 -21.68 21.20
CA GLU A 174 -7.79 -20.95 22.20
C GLU A 174 -7.02 -21.92 23.10
N ALA A 175 -5.71 -21.72 23.20
CA ALA A 175 -4.96 -22.27 24.31
C ALA A 175 -5.43 -21.52 25.56
N ASN A 176 -6.38 -22.10 26.30
CA ASN A 176 -6.75 -21.65 27.63
C ASN A 176 -5.52 -21.79 28.55
N GLY A 177 -4.73 -20.72 28.67
CA GLY A 177 -3.71 -20.59 29.70
C GLY A 177 -4.20 -19.60 30.76
N PRO A 178 -4.37 -19.98 32.03
CA PRO A 178 -4.59 -19.02 33.08
C PRO A 178 -3.34 -18.12 33.18
N THR A 179 -3.49 -16.83 32.91
CA THR A 179 -2.51 -15.83 33.33
C THR A 179 -2.62 -15.68 34.84
N THR A 180 -1.91 -16.53 35.58
CA THR A 180 -1.58 -16.23 36.97
C THR A 180 -0.67 -15.00 36.94
N PRO A 181 -1.04 -13.87 37.56
CA PRO A 181 -0.11 -12.76 37.71
C PRO A 181 1.06 -13.23 38.59
N PRO A 182 2.32 -12.84 38.28
CA PRO A 182 3.42 -13.05 39.20
C PRO A 182 3.10 -12.33 40.51
N ALA A 183 3.26 -13.05 41.62
CA ALA A 183 3.11 -12.52 42.96
C ALA A 183 4.04 -11.32 43.15
N ALA A 184 3.51 -10.26 43.77
CA ALA A 184 4.32 -9.12 44.18
C ALA A 184 5.36 -9.57 45.22
N SER A 185 6.63 -9.26 44.94
CA SER A 185 7.72 -9.16 45.91
C SER A 185 8.70 -8.11 45.44
#